data_AF-C3XZG6-F1
#
_entry.id   AF-C3XZG6-F1
#
_cell.length_a   1.000
_cell.length_b   1.000
_cell.length_c   1.000
_cell.angle_alpha   90.00
_cell.angle_beta   90.00
_cell.angle_gamma   90.00
#
_symmetry.space_group_name_H-M   'P 1'
#
loop_
_entity.id
_entity.type
_entity.pdbx_description
1 polymer ?
#
loop_
_entity_poly.entity_id
_entity_poly.type
_entity_poly.pdbx_seq_one_letter_code
_entity_poly.pdbx_strand_id
1 'polypeptide(L)'
;ISFLCNLLDDVNFKITTVTLEIFGLLVDKLNLGVKPYLKPIVSALTKRLGDLKYVIKQENLRVLMQLMNILSPKPILMHLYDGLEHKNSRVREETLNVIIASLLTFPTYEFDLGHLCEIIAPTLADAKPRVRQAALEAFAVLAQSMGPGRLQPLVSAVDSVELGKDGDGVMAAVQARLARRQLPRLGTDGLVEYATPPPASARSRSSTGSSAQAHQGADTEWILNAPGAQGSSSSARDRPESEDFLSRSTPGPLPTGGIDGITPQPRRYFSAGRARNKLPWEEGRGDKEEEG
;
A
#
# COMPACT_ATOMS: atom_id res chain seq x y z
N ILE A 1 -4.77 4.07 24.96
CA ILE A 1 -3.73 3.92 23.91
C ILE A 1 -3.41 2.44 23.65
N SER A 2 -2.90 1.67 24.62
CA SER A 2 -2.61 0.23 24.40
C SER A 2 -3.80 -0.58 23.85
N PHE A 3 -5.01 -0.32 24.34
CA PHE A 3 -6.23 -0.95 23.82
C PHE A 3 -6.43 -0.70 22.32
N LEU A 4 -6.29 0.55 21.86
CA LEU A 4 -6.42 0.89 20.44
C LEU A 4 -5.27 0.29 19.62
N CYS A 5 -4.04 0.28 20.13
CA CYS A 5 -2.91 -0.37 19.46
C CYS A 5 -3.21 -1.85 19.17
N ASN A 6 -3.87 -2.56 20.10
CA ASN A 6 -4.23 -3.96 19.93
C ASN A 6 -5.37 -4.15 18.92
N LEU A 7 -6.35 -3.23 18.89
CA LEU A 7 -7.46 -3.28 17.92
C LEU A 7 -7.01 -3.07 16.47
N LEU A 8 -5.84 -2.43 16.24
CA LEU A 8 -5.27 -2.32 14.90
C LEU A 8 -4.87 -3.67 14.30
N ASP A 9 -4.65 -4.69 15.13
CA ASP A 9 -4.31 -6.05 14.70
C ASP A 9 -5.54 -6.94 14.46
N ASP A 10 -6.75 -6.38 14.52
CA ASP A 10 -7.98 -7.12 14.26
C ASP A 10 -8.03 -7.64 12.80
N VAL A 11 -8.61 -8.83 12.63
CA VAL A 11 -8.80 -9.46 11.31
C VAL A 11 -9.87 -8.74 10.48
N ASN A 12 -10.83 -8.11 11.14
CA ASN A 12 -11.88 -7.34 10.51
C ASN A 12 -11.39 -5.92 10.23
N PHE A 13 -11.15 -5.63 8.95
CA PHE A 13 -10.65 -4.34 8.51
C PHE A 13 -11.56 -3.15 8.89
N LYS A 14 -12.87 -3.38 9.10
CA LYS A 14 -13.79 -2.34 9.57
C LYS A 14 -13.44 -1.91 10.99
N ILE A 15 -13.07 -2.87 11.85
CA ILE A 15 -12.58 -2.58 13.21
C ILE A 15 -11.27 -1.79 13.12
N THR A 16 -10.33 -2.21 12.27
CA THR A 16 -9.07 -1.46 12.05
C THR A 16 -9.34 -0.04 11.58
N THR A 17 -10.26 0.16 10.62
CA THR A 17 -10.61 1.47 10.06
C THR A 17 -11.18 2.39 11.15
N VAL A 18 -12.22 1.93 11.85
CA VAL A 18 -12.83 2.69 12.96
C VAL A 18 -11.81 2.95 14.07
N THR A 19 -10.91 2.01 14.34
CA THR A 19 -9.83 2.19 15.33
C THR A 19 -8.88 3.30 14.93
N LEU A 20 -8.52 3.40 13.65
CA LEU A 20 -7.66 4.48 13.15
C LEU A 20 -8.37 5.84 13.19
N GLU A 21 -9.68 5.90 12.89
CA GLU A 21 -10.49 7.11 13.05
C GLU A 21 -10.52 7.58 14.52
N ILE A 22 -10.76 6.65 15.46
CA ILE A 22 -10.70 6.91 16.90
C ILE A 22 -9.30 7.35 17.31
N PHE A 23 -8.24 6.79 16.71
CA PHE A 23 -6.87 7.21 16.94
C PHE A 23 -6.65 8.66 16.53
N GLY A 24 -7.12 9.07 15.35
CA GLY A 24 -7.06 10.46 14.89
C GLY A 24 -7.74 11.40 15.88
N LEU A 25 -8.96 11.08 16.30
CA LEU A 25 -9.68 11.87 17.30
C LEU A 25 -8.92 11.94 18.65
N LEU A 26 -8.35 10.82 19.09
CA LEU A 26 -7.58 10.77 20.34
C LEU A 26 -6.32 11.63 20.27
N VAL A 27 -5.60 11.56 19.14
CA VAL A 27 -4.39 12.37 18.89
C VAL A 27 -4.74 13.86 18.93
N ASP A 28 -5.83 14.28 18.29
CA ASP A 28 -6.30 15.67 18.33
C ASP A 28 -6.64 16.12 19.76
N LYS A 29 -7.34 15.28 20.52
CA LYS A 29 -7.77 15.62 21.88
C LYS A 29 -6.61 15.65 22.87
N LEU A 30 -5.63 14.75 22.73
CA LEU A 30 -4.45 14.74 23.59
C LEU A 30 -3.45 15.84 23.23
N ASN A 31 -3.38 16.22 21.95
CA ASN A 31 -2.43 17.21 21.44
C ASN A 31 -1.00 16.86 21.93
N LEU A 32 -0.25 17.80 22.49
CA LEU A 32 1.09 17.55 23.04
C LEU A 32 1.16 16.43 24.11
N GLY A 33 0.02 16.11 24.75
CA GLY A 33 -0.11 15.00 25.69
C GLY A 33 0.07 13.62 25.08
N VAL A 34 0.12 13.50 23.75
CA VAL A 34 0.41 12.23 23.04
C VAL A 34 1.89 11.83 23.13
N LYS A 35 2.79 12.80 23.40
CA LYS A 35 4.25 12.62 23.38
C LYS A 35 4.78 11.43 24.21
N PRO A 36 4.30 11.16 25.45
CA PRO A 36 4.76 10.00 26.23
C PRO A 36 4.44 8.64 25.59
N TYR A 37 3.52 8.61 24.63
CA TYR A 37 3.03 7.41 23.99
C TYR A 37 3.47 7.29 22.52
N LEU A 38 4.38 8.15 22.07
CA LEU A 38 4.74 8.26 20.66
C LEU A 38 5.28 6.94 20.10
N LYS A 39 6.25 6.32 20.79
CA LYS A 39 6.85 5.05 20.37
C LYS A 39 5.81 3.95 20.14
N PRO A 40 4.95 3.56 21.11
CA PRO A 40 3.97 2.50 20.88
C PRO A 40 2.93 2.87 19.82
N ILE A 41 2.56 4.15 19.68
CA ILE A 41 1.62 4.59 18.64
C ILE A 41 2.25 4.44 17.26
N VAL A 42 3.40 5.06 17.03
CA VAL A 42 4.08 5.02 15.72
C VAL A 42 4.42 3.58 15.34
N SER A 43 4.94 2.77 16.26
CA SER A 43 5.21 1.36 15.98
C SER A 43 3.95 0.56 15.59
N ALA A 44 2.79 0.86 16.18
CA ALA A 44 1.53 0.20 15.81
C ALA A 44 1.05 0.64 14.42
N LEU A 45 1.13 1.94 14.11
CA LEU A 45 0.79 2.51 12.81
C LEU A 45 1.71 1.98 11.69
N THR A 46 3.02 1.91 11.93
CA THR A 46 4.02 1.38 10.99
C THR A 46 3.70 -0.06 10.56
N LYS A 47 3.28 -0.92 11.49
CA LYS A 47 2.87 -2.30 11.17
C LYS A 47 1.69 -2.37 10.19
N ARG A 48 0.80 -1.37 10.23
CA ARG A 48 -0.39 -1.29 9.38
C ARG A 48 -0.17 -0.59 8.04
N LEU A 49 1.02 -0.01 7.79
CA LEU A 49 1.34 0.60 6.50
C LEU A 49 1.23 -0.40 5.34
N GLY A 50 1.57 -1.67 5.59
CA GLY A 50 1.53 -2.72 4.57
C GLY A 50 0.14 -3.28 4.21
N ASP A 51 -0.96 -2.70 4.72
CA ASP A 51 -2.32 -3.14 4.39
C ASP A 51 -2.64 -2.87 2.91
N LEU A 52 -3.47 -3.72 2.30
CA LEU A 52 -3.86 -3.58 0.89
C LEU A 52 -5.06 -2.66 0.72
N LYS A 53 -5.87 -2.48 1.76
CA LYS A 53 -7.10 -1.70 1.65
C LYS A 53 -6.76 -0.22 1.65
N TYR A 54 -7.16 0.43 0.57
CA TYR A 54 -6.94 1.85 0.35
C TYR A 54 -7.40 2.72 1.54
N VAL A 55 -8.59 2.44 2.09
CA VAL A 55 -9.14 3.16 3.25
C VAL A 55 -8.20 3.07 4.46
N ILE A 56 -7.61 1.91 4.75
CA ILE A 56 -6.67 1.76 5.87
C ILE A 56 -5.38 2.54 5.61
N LYS A 57 -4.84 2.49 4.38
CA LYS A 57 -3.63 3.24 4.02
C LYS A 57 -3.82 4.75 4.20
N GLN A 58 -4.91 5.26 3.62
CA GLN A 58 -5.28 6.67 3.72
C GLN A 58 -5.45 7.09 5.17
N GLU A 59 -6.19 6.30 5.94
CA GLU A 59 -6.52 6.61 7.32
C GLU A 59 -5.27 6.60 8.21
N ASN A 60 -4.40 5.61 8.02
CA ASN A 60 -3.13 5.49 8.73
C ASN A 60 -2.17 6.64 8.41
N LEU A 61 -2.04 7.01 7.13
CA LEU A 61 -1.21 8.15 6.73
C LEU A 61 -1.72 9.45 7.35
N ARG A 62 -3.03 9.71 7.35
CA ARG A 62 -3.58 10.92 7.99
C ARG A 62 -3.22 10.99 9.47
N VAL A 63 -3.33 9.88 10.23
CA VAL A 63 -2.97 9.87 11.66
C VAL A 63 -1.47 10.17 11.85
N LEU A 64 -0.59 9.61 11.00
CA LEU A 64 0.84 9.91 11.04
C LEU A 64 1.13 11.38 10.73
N MET A 65 0.52 11.95 9.69
CA MET A 65 0.68 13.36 9.32
C MET A 65 0.14 14.30 10.41
N GLN A 66 -0.95 13.93 11.06
CA GLN A 66 -1.52 14.67 12.19
C GLN A 66 -0.59 14.67 13.41
N LEU A 67 0.04 13.53 13.72
CA LEU A 67 1.09 13.46 14.76
C LEU A 67 2.26 14.39 14.44
N MET A 68 2.71 14.42 13.18
CA MET A 68 3.78 15.32 12.73
C MET A 68 3.37 16.79 12.84
N ASN A 69 2.12 17.12 12.53
CA ASN A 69 1.61 18.49 12.67
C ASN A 69 1.59 18.96 14.14
N ILE A 70 1.38 18.05 15.09
CA ILE A 70 1.35 18.36 16.53
C ILE A 70 2.76 18.42 17.14
N LEU A 71 3.66 17.50 16.74
CA LEU A 71 4.95 17.29 17.41
C LEU A 71 6.18 17.62 16.56
N SER A 72 6.02 18.14 15.34
CA SER A 72 7.01 18.17 14.23
C SER A 72 7.34 16.78 13.66
N PRO A 73 7.79 16.64 12.40
CA PRO A 73 8.15 15.36 11.79
C PRO A 73 9.24 14.58 12.51
N LYS A 74 10.30 15.26 12.96
CA LYS A 74 11.52 14.63 13.49
C LYS A 74 11.28 13.52 14.53
N PRO A 75 10.52 13.73 15.62
CA PRO A 75 10.27 12.68 16.61
C PRO A 75 9.43 11.51 16.09
N ILE A 76 8.55 11.72 15.10
CA ILE A 76 7.76 10.64 14.48
C ILE A 76 8.68 9.81 13.60
N LEU A 77 9.49 10.46 12.78
CA LEU A 77 10.41 9.80 11.84
C LEU A 77 11.43 8.91 12.56
N MET A 78 11.95 9.33 13.72
CA MET A 78 12.85 8.49 14.52
C MET A 78 12.27 7.14 14.94
N HIS A 79 10.94 7.03 15.05
CA HIS A 79 10.25 5.75 15.33
C HIS A 79 9.74 5.06 14.07
N LEU A 80 9.64 5.79 12.96
CA LEU A 80 9.17 5.29 11.67
C LEU A 80 10.30 4.57 10.89
N TYR A 81 11.56 4.93 11.11
CA TYR A 81 12.72 4.35 10.41
C TYR A 81 12.80 2.82 10.52
N ASP A 82 12.34 2.22 11.63
CA ASP A 82 12.22 0.77 11.80
C ASP A 82 11.38 0.10 10.68
N GLY A 83 10.48 0.85 10.05
CA GLY A 83 9.67 0.42 8.91
C GLY A 83 10.46 0.17 7.63
N LEU A 84 11.62 0.83 7.46
CA LEU A 84 12.48 0.70 6.27
C LEU A 84 13.23 -0.64 6.22
N GLU A 85 13.42 -1.30 7.36
CA GLU A 85 14.06 -2.63 7.45
C GLU A 85 13.04 -3.75 7.66
N HIS A 86 11.75 -3.44 7.56
CA HIS A 86 10.70 -4.40 7.87
C HIS A 86 10.65 -5.57 6.88
N LYS A 87 10.38 -6.79 7.38
CA LYS A 87 10.31 -8.02 6.56
C LYS A 87 9.30 -7.94 5.40
N ASN A 88 8.18 -7.26 5.62
CA ASN A 88 7.16 -7.04 4.60
C ASN A 88 7.55 -5.83 3.73
N SER A 89 7.81 -6.07 2.44
CA SER A 89 8.22 -5.02 1.50
C SER A 89 7.19 -3.92 1.33
N ARG A 90 5.90 -4.21 1.54
CA ARG A 90 4.86 -3.17 1.50
C ARG A 90 5.00 -2.19 2.65
N VAL A 91 5.43 -2.64 3.83
CA VAL A 91 5.70 -1.73 4.94
C VAL A 91 6.89 -0.84 4.59
N ARG A 92 7.95 -1.39 3.98
CA ARG A 92 9.12 -0.59 3.54
C ARG A 92 8.73 0.45 2.49
N GLU A 93 8.00 0.02 1.45
CA GLU A 93 7.46 0.90 0.40
C GLU A 93 6.62 2.03 0.98
N GLU A 94 5.65 1.71 1.82
CA GLU A 94 4.74 2.71 2.38
C GLU A 94 5.42 3.58 3.45
N THR A 95 6.46 3.08 4.12
CA THR A 95 7.30 3.90 4.99
C THR A 95 8.00 5.00 4.20
N LEU A 96 8.54 4.68 3.01
CA LEU A 96 9.11 5.67 2.10
C LEU A 96 8.06 6.68 1.64
N ASN A 97 6.83 6.23 1.35
CA ASN A 97 5.72 7.13 0.99
C ASN A 97 5.35 8.08 2.12
N VAL A 98 5.32 7.63 3.38
CA VAL A 98 5.11 8.52 4.53
C VAL A 98 6.22 9.57 4.62
N ILE A 99 7.48 9.18 4.40
CA ILE A 99 8.61 10.12 4.41
C ILE A 99 8.49 11.14 3.26
N ILE A 100 8.14 10.70 2.05
CA ILE A 100 7.88 11.58 0.91
C ILE A 100 6.76 12.56 1.24
N ALA A 101 5.63 12.07 1.76
CA ALA A 101 4.49 12.91 2.11
C ALA A 101 4.86 13.95 3.19
N SER A 102 5.67 13.55 4.16
CA SER A 102 6.22 14.44 5.18
C SER A 102 7.07 15.55 4.55
N LEU A 103 8.04 15.21 3.70
CA LEU A 103 8.92 16.17 3.02
C LEU A 103 8.16 17.13 2.09
N LEU A 104 7.05 16.69 1.49
CA LEU A 104 6.19 17.53 0.63
C LEU A 104 5.26 18.45 1.42
N THR A 105 5.02 18.17 2.71
CA THR A 105 4.06 18.89 3.55
C THR A 105 4.73 19.88 4.50
N PHE A 106 5.80 19.46 5.16
CA PHE A 106 6.44 20.23 6.21
C PHE A 106 7.67 20.99 5.70
N PRO A 107 8.01 22.13 6.32
CA PRO A 107 9.15 22.92 5.89
C PRO A 107 10.47 22.22 6.15
N THR A 108 11.44 22.43 5.27
CA THR A 108 12.71 21.70 5.23
C THR A 108 13.55 21.80 6.52
N TYR A 109 13.42 22.89 7.30
CA TYR A 109 14.19 23.07 8.54
C TYR A 109 13.77 22.10 9.65
N GLU A 110 12.64 21.41 9.52
CA GLU A 110 12.19 20.40 10.48
C GLU A 110 12.85 19.02 10.26
N PHE A 111 13.66 18.90 9.21
CA PHE A 111 14.32 17.66 8.81
C PHE A 111 15.84 17.77 8.88
N ASP A 112 16.46 16.65 9.26
CA ASP A 112 17.88 16.42 9.00
C ASP A 112 18.02 15.69 7.66
N LEU A 113 18.18 16.45 6.58
CA LEU A 113 18.19 15.87 5.22
C LEU A 113 19.40 14.95 4.98
N GLY A 114 20.54 15.22 5.62
CA GLY A 114 21.73 14.38 5.49
C GLY A 114 21.49 13.02 6.12
N HIS A 115 20.97 13.02 7.36
CA HIS A 115 20.61 11.78 8.04
C HIS A 115 19.50 11.01 7.32
N LEU A 116 18.51 11.70 6.73
CA LEU A 116 17.49 11.04 5.90
C LEU A 116 18.10 10.35 4.68
N CYS A 117 19.07 10.96 4.00
CA CYS A 117 19.78 10.31 2.90
C CYS A 117 20.45 9.01 3.36
N GLU A 118 21.17 9.03 4.48
CA GLU A 118 21.85 7.86 5.03
C GLU A 118 20.87 6.72 5.36
N ILE A 119 19.75 7.05 6.01
CA ILE A 119 18.75 6.07 6.44
C ILE A 119 17.97 5.47 5.26
N ILE A 120 17.69 6.27 4.22
CA ILE A 120 16.88 5.82 3.08
C ILE A 120 17.75 5.11 2.03
N ALA A 121 19.03 5.48 1.89
CA ALA A 121 19.91 4.97 0.83
C ALA A 121 19.90 3.43 0.67
N PRO A 122 19.94 2.61 1.74
CA PRO A 122 19.91 1.15 1.59
C PRO A 122 18.69 0.63 0.83
N THR A 123 17.56 1.32 0.89
CA THR A 123 16.32 0.94 0.18
C THR A 123 16.40 1.14 -1.35
N LEU A 124 17.39 1.89 -1.85
CA LEU A 124 17.67 1.98 -3.28
C LEU A 124 18.07 0.63 -3.89
N ALA A 125 18.71 -0.24 -3.11
CA ALA A 125 19.14 -1.57 -3.54
C ALA A 125 18.14 -2.69 -3.16
N ASP A 126 16.96 -2.36 -2.63
CA ASP A 126 15.99 -3.34 -2.12
C ASP A 126 15.64 -4.44 -3.13
N ALA A 127 15.43 -5.68 -2.68
CA ALA A 127 15.09 -6.79 -3.56
C ALA A 127 13.77 -6.60 -4.35
N LYS A 128 12.89 -5.70 -3.91
CA LYS A 128 11.56 -5.47 -4.52
C LYS A 128 11.51 -4.20 -5.37
N PRO A 129 11.07 -4.29 -6.64
CA PRO A 129 10.99 -3.13 -7.55
C PRO A 129 10.26 -1.92 -6.98
N ARG A 130 9.12 -2.14 -6.30
CA ARG A 130 8.30 -1.05 -5.76
C ARG A 130 9.02 -0.26 -4.65
N VAL A 131 9.84 -0.94 -3.84
CA VAL A 131 10.65 -0.27 -2.81
C VAL A 131 11.75 0.57 -3.47
N ARG A 132 12.44 0.03 -4.49
CA ARG A 132 13.42 0.81 -5.28
C ARG A 132 12.80 2.05 -5.92
N GLN A 133 11.60 1.91 -6.48
CA GLN A 133 10.88 3.04 -7.06
C GLN A 133 10.53 4.10 -6.01
N ALA A 134 9.97 3.69 -4.88
CA ALA A 134 9.67 4.60 -3.76
C ALA A 134 10.94 5.32 -3.27
N ALA A 135 12.07 4.61 -3.18
CA ALA A 135 13.34 5.18 -2.78
C ALA A 135 13.84 6.23 -3.78
N LEU A 136 13.75 5.96 -5.08
CA LEU A 136 14.10 6.91 -6.13
C LEU A 136 13.23 8.19 -6.09
N GLU A 137 11.93 8.04 -5.82
CA GLU A 137 11.03 9.19 -5.62
C GLU A 137 11.41 9.99 -4.35
N ALA A 138 11.76 9.32 -3.24
CA ALA A 138 12.25 9.98 -2.03
C ALA A 138 13.55 10.76 -2.28
N PHE A 139 14.50 10.19 -3.02
CA PHE A 139 15.75 10.86 -3.39
C PHE A 139 15.50 12.08 -4.30
N ALA A 140 14.49 12.03 -5.18
CA ALA A 140 14.09 13.21 -5.96
C ALA A 140 13.59 14.35 -5.08
N VAL A 141 12.78 14.06 -4.07
CA VAL A 141 12.28 15.07 -3.11
C VAL A 141 13.40 15.60 -2.21
N LEU A 142 14.31 14.73 -1.75
CA LEU A 142 15.47 15.13 -0.96
C LEU A 142 16.39 16.06 -1.75
N ALA A 143 16.70 15.73 -3.00
CA ALA A 143 17.52 16.58 -3.87
C ALA A 143 16.89 17.96 -4.08
N GLN A 144 15.57 18.01 -4.30
CA GLN A 144 14.83 19.27 -4.41
C GLN A 144 14.91 20.08 -3.10
N SER A 145 14.73 19.41 -1.96
CA SER A 145 14.71 20.05 -0.64
C SER A 145 16.08 20.61 -0.26
N MET A 146 17.16 19.91 -0.61
CA MET A 146 18.54 20.39 -0.45
C MET A 146 18.84 21.57 -1.37
N GLY A 147 18.27 21.59 -2.57
CA GLY A 147 18.55 22.61 -3.58
C GLY A 147 19.91 22.43 -4.28
N PRO A 148 20.16 23.23 -5.33
CA PRO A 148 21.37 23.09 -6.13
C PRO A 148 22.64 23.38 -5.30
N GLY A 149 23.68 22.56 -5.51
CA GLY A 149 24.99 22.75 -4.86
C GLY A 149 25.13 22.17 -3.44
N ARG A 150 24.05 21.66 -2.82
CA ARG A 150 24.09 21.03 -1.48
C ARG A 150 23.83 19.52 -1.49
N LEU A 151 24.05 18.88 -2.63
CA LEU A 151 23.78 17.45 -2.83
C LEU A 151 24.83 16.52 -2.25
N GLN A 152 25.89 17.03 -1.59
CA GLN A 152 26.97 16.20 -1.05
C GLN A 152 26.48 15.09 -0.10
N PRO A 153 25.58 15.32 0.86
CA PRO A 153 25.06 14.24 1.71
C PRO A 153 24.31 13.17 0.92
N LEU A 154 23.56 13.59 -0.11
CA LEU A 154 22.86 12.69 -1.01
C LEU A 154 23.84 11.82 -1.79
N VAL A 155 24.83 12.43 -2.43
CA VAL A 155 25.85 11.73 -3.23
C VAL A 155 26.62 10.75 -2.35
N SER A 156 27.08 11.18 -1.17
CA SER A 156 27.80 10.32 -0.23
C SER A 156 26.97 9.11 0.23
N ALA A 157 25.67 9.30 0.46
CA ALA A 157 24.80 8.20 0.86
C ALA A 157 24.59 7.20 -0.29
N VAL A 158 24.44 7.69 -1.52
CA VAL A 158 24.32 6.83 -2.72
C VAL A 158 25.62 6.07 -2.99
N ASP A 159 26.78 6.73 -2.89
CA ASP A 159 28.10 6.10 -3.04
C ASP A 159 28.29 4.93 -2.05
N SER A 160 27.79 5.08 -0.82
CA SER A 160 27.87 4.02 0.19
C SER A 160 27.12 2.75 -0.21
N VAL A 161 26.03 2.88 -0.97
CA VAL A 161 25.22 1.77 -1.48
C VAL A 161 25.84 1.19 -2.74
N GLU A 162 26.35 2.05 -3.64
CA GLU A 162 27.01 1.66 -4.89
C GLU A 162 28.19 0.71 -4.65
N LEU A 163 28.97 0.97 -3.60
CA LEU A 163 30.10 0.12 -3.19
C LEU A 163 29.68 -1.23 -2.59
N GLY A 164 28.37 -1.45 -2.39
CA GLY A 164 27.79 -2.69 -1.90
C GLY A 164 27.60 -3.75 -2.98
N LYS A 165 27.43 -5.01 -2.56
CA LYS A 165 27.35 -6.19 -3.45
C LYS A 165 26.23 -6.12 -4.51
N ASP A 166 25.12 -5.47 -4.17
CA ASP A 166 23.91 -5.38 -5.01
C ASP A 166 23.63 -3.92 -5.44
N GLY A 167 24.63 -3.05 -5.38
CA GLY A 167 24.50 -1.60 -5.58
C GLY A 167 25.06 -1.06 -6.91
N ASP A 168 25.72 -1.89 -7.72
CA ASP A 168 26.32 -1.46 -8.99
C ASP A 168 25.26 -0.91 -9.96
N GLY A 169 25.30 0.38 -10.26
CA GLY A 169 24.34 1.10 -11.10
C GLY A 169 23.30 1.95 -10.34
N VAL A 170 23.28 1.96 -9.00
CA VAL A 170 22.38 2.80 -8.21
C VAL A 170 22.61 4.29 -8.49
N MET A 171 23.86 4.72 -8.60
CA MET A 171 24.21 6.12 -8.89
C MET A 171 23.64 6.55 -10.25
N ALA A 172 23.78 5.71 -11.27
CA ALA A 172 23.21 5.98 -12.59
C ALA A 172 21.68 6.06 -12.53
N ALA A 173 21.03 5.19 -11.76
CA ALA A 173 19.59 5.22 -11.53
C ALA A 173 19.15 6.51 -10.82
N VAL A 174 19.83 6.92 -9.76
CA VAL A 174 19.53 8.18 -9.05
C VAL A 174 19.71 9.37 -9.99
N GLN A 175 20.82 9.45 -10.72
CA GLN A 175 21.06 10.52 -11.69
C GLN A 175 19.99 10.58 -12.78
N ALA A 176 19.60 9.44 -13.36
CA ALA A 176 18.53 9.36 -14.33
C ALA A 176 17.21 9.86 -13.75
N ARG A 177 16.87 9.46 -12.52
CA ARG A 177 15.65 9.92 -11.85
C ARG A 177 15.67 11.42 -11.60
N LEU A 178 16.77 11.99 -11.14
CA LEU A 178 16.90 13.44 -10.90
C LEU A 178 16.83 14.24 -12.20
N ALA A 179 17.40 13.72 -13.29
CA ALA A 179 17.40 14.36 -14.60
C ALA A 179 15.98 14.55 -15.18
N ARG A 180 14.99 13.75 -14.74
CA ARG A 180 13.58 13.90 -15.18
C ARG A 180 12.94 15.21 -14.71
N ARG A 181 13.47 15.87 -13.67
CA ARG A 181 12.97 17.15 -13.13
C ARG A 181 11.47 17.18 -12.83
N GLN A 182 10.93 16.04 -12.41
CA GLN A 182 9.55 15.89 -11.97
C GLN A 182 9.55 15.28 -10.58
N LEU A 183 8.71 15.80 -9.71
CA LEU A 183 8.60 15.38 -8.32
C LEU A 183 7.28 14.65 -8.10
N PRO A 184 7.24 13.68 -7.18
CA PRO A 184 5.98 13.11 -6.73
C PRO A 184 5.12 14.21 -6.11
N ARG A 185 3.81 13.96 -6.07
CA ARG A 185 2.81 14.90 -5.55
C ARG A 185 1.93 14.19 -4.53
N LEU A 186 1.22 14.96 -3.72
CA LEU A 186 0.16 14.43 -2.87
C LEU A 186 -1.17 14.52 -3.60
N GLY A 187 -1.88 13.40 -3.68
CA GLY A 187 -3.25 13.34 -4.16
C GLY A 187 -4.21 14.03 -3.19
N THR A 188 -5.48 14.15 -3.59
CA THR A 188 -6.53 14.74 -2.72
C THR A 188 -6.83 13.90 -1.48
N ASP A 189 -6.46 12.63 -1.53
CA ASP A 189 -6.52 11.66 -0.44
C ASP A 189 -5.32 11.75 0.52
N GLY A 190 -4.31 12.57 0.18
CA GLY A 190 -3.05 12.68 0.91
C GLY A 190 -2.03 11.60 0.59
N LEU A 191 -2.32 10.65 -0.31
CA LEU A 191 -1.37 9.62 -0.72
C LEU A 191 -0.37 10.16 -1.74
N VAL A 192 0.79 9.50 -1.83
CA VAL A 192 1.85 9.89 -2.75
C VAL A 192 1.55 9.37 -4.16
N GLU A 193 1.51 10.28 -5.12
CA GLU A 193 1.43 10.00 -6.55
C GLU A 193 2.81 10.19 -7.18
N TYR A 194 3.38 9.12 -7.75
CA TYR A 194 4.70 9.17 -8.37
C TYR A 194 4.67 9.92 -9.70
N ALA A 195 5.73 10.69 -9.96
CA ALA A 195 5.88 11.37 -11.25
C ALA A 195 6.19 10.41 -12.40
N THR A 196 6.82 9.28 -12.09
CA THR A 196 7.18 8.26 -13.09
C THR A 196 6.18 7.12 -13.05
N PRO A 197 5.51 6.78 -14.17
CA PRO A 197 4.59 5.67 -14.19
C PRO A 197 5.35 4.36 -13.89
N PRO A 198 4.73 3.40 -13.20
CA PRO A 198 5.37 2.12 -12.92
C PRO A 198 5.76 1.45 -14.25
N PRO A 199 6.95 0.84 -14.34
CA PRO A 199 7.36 0.18 -15.57
C PRO A 199 6.40 -0.99 -15.85
N ALA A 200 5.61 -0.87 -16.91
CA ALA A 200 4.58 -1.84 -17.25
C ALA A 200 5.22 -3.17 -17.69
N SER A 201 5.10 -4.21 -16.87
CA SER A 201 5.59 -5.56 -17.22
C SER A 201 4.72 -6.33 -18.24
N ALA A 202 3.70 -5.70 -18.85
CA ALA A 202 2.68 -6.41 -19.63
C ALA A 202 2.15 -5.66 -20.86
N ARG A 203 3.02 -5.09 -21.70
CA ARG A 203 2.63 -4.79 -23.09
C ARG A 203 3.37 -5.72 -24.05
N SER A 204 2.69 -6.82 -24.35
CA SER A 204 3.01 -7.74 -25.43
C SER A 204 3.14 -6.98 -26.77
N ARG A 205 4.25 -7.24 -27.45
CA ARG A 205 4.40 -7.41 -28.92
C ARG A 205 3.35 -6.66 -29.77
N SER A 206 3.73 -5.49 -30.28
CA SER A 206 3.56 -5.03 -31.68
C SER A 206 3.55 -3.51 -31.75
N SER A 207 4.67 -2.94 -32.16
CA SER A 207 4.69 -1.81 -33.11
C SER A 207 6.13 -1.62 -33.55
N THR A 208 6.36 -1.92 -34.82
CA THR A 208 7.41 -1.30 -35.62
C THR A 208 7.30 0.22 -35.47
N GLY A 209 8.20 0.80 -34.68
CA GLY A 209 8.23 2.23 -34.40
C GLY A 209 9.37 2.55 -33.45
N SER A 210 10.47 3.01 -34.02
CA SER A 210 11.77 3.32 -33.41
C SER A 210 11.72 4.53 -32.45
N SER A 211 10.72 4.62 -31.59
CA SER A 211 10.51 5.74 -30.64
C SER A 211 10.11 5.30 -29.23
N ALA A 212 9.68 4.05 -29.02
CA ALA A 212 9.35 3.53 -27.69
C ALA A 212 10.58 3.22 -26.80
N GLN A 213 11.78 3.22 -27.37
CA GLN A 213 13.05 2.92 -26.68
C GLN A 213 13.66 4.16 -26.00
N ALA A 214 13.14 5.37 -26.26
CA ALA A 214 13.69 6.63 -25.76
C ALA A 214 13.32 6.94 -24.29
N HIS A 215 12.56 6.09 -23.61
CA HIS A 215 12.07 6.33 -22.24
C HIS A 215 12.58 5.33 -21.18
N GLN A 216 13.45 4.40 -21.54
CA GLN A 216 14.09 3.50 -20.59
C GLN A 216 15.39 4.14 -20.08
N GLY A 217 15.27 4.99 -19.05
CA GLY A 217 16.43 5.51 -18.31
C GLY A 217 16.98 4.47 -17.34
N ALA A 218 18.22 4.66 -16.89
CA ALA A 218 18.88 3.77 -15.92
C ALA A 218 18.03 3.55 -14.65
N ASP A 219 17.20 4.52 -14.27
CA ASP A 219 16.24 4.40 -13.17
C ASP A 219 15.16 3.33 -13.40
N THR A 220 14.60 3.27 -14.61
CA THR A 220 13.60 2.25 -14.95
C THR A 220 14.19 0.85 -15.07
N GLU A 221 15.40 0.74 -15.63
CA GLU A 221 16.12 -0.53 -15.71
C GLU A 221 16.49 -1.03 -14.31
N TRP A 222 16.95 -0.14 -13.43
CA TRP A 222 17.27 -0.45 -12.03
C TRP A 222 16.08 -1.01 -11.24
N ILE A 223 14.89 -0.44 -11.45
CA ILE A 223 13.64 -0.93 -10.85
C ILE A 223 13.29 -2.32 -11.42
N LEU A 224 13.36 -2.50 -12.74
CA LEU A 224 12.99 -3.75 -13.41
C LEU A 224 13.94 -4.92 -13.11
N ASN A 225 15.23 -4.63 -12.95
CA ASN A 225 16.27 -5.62 -12.69
C ASN A 225 16.38 -5.98 -11.20
N ALA A 226 15.44 -5.56 -10.35
CA ALA A 226 15.43 -5.98 -8.95
C ALA A 226 15.34 -7.52 -8.86
N PRO A 227 16.15 -8.18 -8.02
CA PRO A 227 16.20 -9.65 -7.93
C PRO A 227 14.83 -10.31 -7.70
N GLY A 228 13.91 -9.62 -7.03
CA GLY A 228 12.55 -10.10 -6.74
C GLY A 228 11.50 -9.82 -7.82
N ALA A 229 11.86 -9.17 -8.94
CA ALA A 229 10.95 -8.80 -10.02
C ALA A 229 10.36 -10.02 -10.76
N GLN A 230 11.13 -11.08 -10.93
CA GLN A 230 10.70 -12.29 -11.65
C GLN A 230 9.77 -13.21 -10.81
N GLY A 231 9.68 -12.99 -9.49
CA GLY A 231 8.93 -13.84 -8.57
C GLY A 231 7.56 -13.33 -8.14
N SER A 232 7.04 -12.25 -8.75
CA SER A 232 5.77 -11.63 -8.35
C SER A 232 4.74 -11.62 -9.48
N SER A 233 4.32 -12.82 -9.90
CA SER A 233 3.00 -12.99 -10.53
C SER A 233 1.92 -12.87 -9.46
N SER A 234 1.61 -11.64 -9.03
CA SER A 234 0.38 -11.42 -8.27
C SER A 234 -0.80 -11.70 -9.18
N SER A 235 -1.58 -12.72 -8.81
CA SER A 235 -2.82 -13.13 -9.43
C SER A 235 -3.69 -11.92 -9.81
N ALA A 236 -3.97 -11.79 -11.10
CA ALA A 236 -5.05 -10.97 -11.60
C ALA A 236 -6.39 -11.52 -11.07
N ARG A 237 -6.84 -10.98 -9.95
CA ARG A 237 -8.25 -10.94 -9.53
C ARG A 237 -8.52 -9.59 -8.88
N ASP A 238 -8.25 -8.52 -9.62
CA ASP A 238 -8.92 -7.24 -9.39
C ASP A 238 -10.22 -7.29 -10.19
N ARG A 239 -11.32 -7.50 -9.47
CA ARG A 239 -12.67 -7.22 -9.96
C ARG A 239 -13.28 -6.30 -8.91
N PRO A 240 -13.69 -5.07 -9.26
CA PRO A 240 -14.38 -4.24 -8.30
C PRO A 240 -15.74 -4.87 -8.05
N GLU A 241 -16.00 -5.31 -6.81
CA GLU A 241 -17.36 -5.62 -6.36
C GLU A 241 -18.12 -4.30 -6.30
N SER A 242 -18.89 -4.02 -7.35
CA SER A 242 -19.93 -3.01 -7.31
C SER A 242 -20.99 -3.44 -6.29
N GLU A 243 -21.17 -2.63 -5.26
CA GLU A 243 -22.25 -2.78 -4.29
C GLU A 243 -23.60 -2.64 -4.99
N ASP A 244 -24.30 -3.76 -5.22
CA ASP A 244 -25.73 -3.77 -5.49
C ASP A 244 -26.42 -4.50 -4.33
N PHE A 245 -26.82 -3.72 -3.33
CA PHE A 245 -27.81 -4.14 -2.35
C PHE A 245 -29.09 -3.31 -2.54
N LEU A 246 -30.19 -4.06 -2.65
CA LEU A 246 -31.61 -3.67 -2.57
C LEU A 246 -32.32 -3.36 -3.90
N SER A 247 -32.87 -4.41 -4.50
CA SER A 247 -34.29 -4.43 -4.91
C SER A 247 -34.82 -5.85 -4.99
N ARG A 248 -35.35 -6.32 -3.86
CA ARG A 248 -36.28 -7.46 -3.81
C ARG A 248 -37.68 -6.87 -3.96
N SER A 249 -38.36 -7.16 -5.07
CA SER A 249 -39.81 -7.07 -5.16
C SER A 249 -40.32 -8.15 -6.12
N THR A 250 -41.43 -8.73 -5.70
CA THR A 250 -42.08 -9.99 -6.07
C THR A 250 -42.62 -10.09 -7.51
N PRO A 251 -42.95 -11.30 -8.01
CA PRO A 251 -43.42 -11.53 -9.38
C PRO A 251 -44.92 -11.25 -9.55
N GLY A 252 -45.29 -10.55 -10.62
CA GLY A 252 -46.66 -10.36 -11.10
C GLY A 252 -46.97 -11.20 -12.36
N PRO A 253 -48.25 -11.48 -12.68
CA PRO A 253 -48.65 -12.53 -13.62
C PRO A 253 -48.69 -12.07 -15.10
N LEU A 254 -48.69 -13.09 -15.98
CA LEU A 254 -48.71 -13.02 -17.46
C LEU A 254 -49.77 -12.10 -18.07
N PRO A 255 -49.55 -11.72 -19.35
CA PRO A 255 -50.55 -12.12 -20.35
C PRO A 255 -49.96 -12.76 -21.63
N THR A 256 -50.90 -13.42 -22.30
CA THR A 256 -50.92 -14.32 -23.46
C THR A 256 -50.49 -13.74 -24.83
N GLY A 257 -49.92 -14.60 -25.69
CA GLY A 257 -50.24 -14.65 -27.14
C GLY A 257 -49.07 -14.75 -28.15
N GLY A 258 -49.09 -15.81 -29.00
CA GLY A 258 -48.40 -15.90 -30.32
C GLY A 258 -47.08 -16.71 -30.33
N ILE A 259 -47.06 -18.04 -30.53
CA ILE A 259 -47.04 -18.83 -31.79
C ILE A 259 -45.82 -18.55 -32.70
N ASP A 260 -44.75 -19.36 -32.59
CA ASP A 260 -44.27 -20.31 -33.63
C ASP A 260 -42.81 -20.78 -33.41
N GLY A 261 -42.60 -22.09 -33.56
CA GLY A 261 -41.41 -22.62 -34.25
C GLY A 261 -40.15 -23.04 -33.47
N ILE A 262 -39.98 -24.37 -33.35
CA ILE A 262 -38.72 -25.14 -33.44
C ILE A 262 -37.81 -25.22 -32.18
N THR A 263 -37.80 -26.41 -31.58
CA THR A 263 -36.67 -27.04 -30.83
C THR A 263 -36.46 -28.45 -31.44
N PRO A 264 -35.29 -29.14 -31.36
CA PRO A 264 -34.53 -29.42 -30.12
C PRO A 264 -32.99 -29.39 -30.26
N GLN A 265 -32.19 -29.20 -29.21
CA GLN A 265 -31.81 -30.23 -28.21
C GLN A 265 -30.92 -29.59 -27.10
N PRO A 266 -31.10 -29.93 -25.80
CA PRO A 266 -30.14 -29.61 -24.74
C PRO A 266 -29.33 -30.86 -24.31
N ARG A 267 -28.00 -30.75 -24.22
CA ARG A 267 -27.14 -31.78 -23.61
C ARG A 267 -27.06 -31.63 -22.09
N ARG A 268 -27.82 -32.50 -21.41
CA ARG A 268 -27.62 -33.15 -20.11
C ARG A 268 -26.75 -32.43 -19.05
N TYR A 269 -27.43 -31.91 -18.03
CA TYR A 269 -26.88 -31.87 -16.66
C TYR A 269 -27.38 -33.11 -15.91
N PHE A 270 -26.45 -33.88 -15.34
CA PHE A 270 -26.76 -34.96 -14.42
C PHE A 270 -27.08 -34.39 -13.04
N SER A 271 -28.25 -34.76 -12.50
CA SER A 271 -28.63 -34.56 -11.10
C SER A 271 -28.61 -35.92 -10.40
N ALA A 272 -27.89 -36.05 -9.29
CA ALA A 272 -28.20 -37.01 -8.23
C ALA A 272 -27.46 -36.62 -6.95
N GLY A 273 -28.19 -36.48 -5.84
CA GLY A 273 -27.61 -36.29 -4.52
C GLY A 273 -28.54 -35.62 -3.52
N ARG A 274 -29.67 -36.26 -3.19
CA ARG A 274 -30.43 -35.96 -1.97
C ARG A 274 -29.50 -36.19 -0.76
N ALA A 275 -29.18 -35.15 -0.01
CA ALA A 275 -28.71 -35.27 1.36
C ALA A 275 -29.52 -34.32 2.23
N ARG A 276 -30.15 -34.89 3.25
CA ARG A 276 -31.01 -34.21 4.22
C ARG A 276 -30.19 -33.23 5.05
N ASN A 277 -30.62 -31.97 5.10
CA ASN A 277 -30.18 -31.01 6.10
C ASN A 277 -30.58 -31.52 7.49
N LYS A 278 -29.58 -31.85 8.32
CA LYS A 278 -29.68 -31.80 9.78
C LYS A 278 -28.38 -31.20 10.31
N LEU A 279 -28.52 -30.18 11.14
CA LEU A 279 -27.40 -29.44 11.71
C LEU A 279 -26.95 -30.08 13.04
N PRO A 280 -25.68 -29.95 13.43
CA PRO A 280 -25.03 -30.80 14.44
C PRO A 280 -25.46 -30.60 15.91
N TRP A 281 -26.53 -29.86 16.20
CA TRP A 281 -27.00 -29.59 17.55
C TRP A 281 -28.47 -29.95 17.79
N GLU A 282 -29.10 -30.65 16.83
CA GLU A 282 -30.42 -31.28 17.03
C GLU A 282 -30.28 -32.72 17.54
N GLU A 283 -29.77 -32.90 18.75
CA GLU A 283 -30.04 -34.11 19.54
C GLU A 283 -30.26 -33.74 21.01
N GLY A 284 -31.40 -34.12 21.56
CA GLY A 284 -31.62 -34.16 23.01
C GLY A 284 -32.64 -33.17 23.60
N ARG A 285 -33.88 -33.17 23.11
CA ARG A 285 -35.04 -32.75 23.92
C ARG A 285 -36.23 -33.68 23.68
N GLY A 286 -36.63 -34.36 24.76
CA GLY A 286 -38.01 -34.80 25.02
C GLY A 286 -38.44 -36.13 24.40
N ASP A 287 -38.56 -37.17 25.24
CA ASP A 287 -39.82 -37.86 25.59
C ASP A 287 -39.43 -39.18 26.31
N LYS A 288 -39.46 -39.27 27.65
CA LYS A 288 -40.59 -39.57 28.56
C LYS A 288 -41.38 -40.85 28.23
N GLU A 289 -41.48 -41.70 29.26
CA GLU A 289 -42.55 -42.69 29.54
C GLU A 289 -42.58 -43.91 28.58
N GLU A 290 -42.85 -45.16 28.95
CA GLU A 290 -43.36 -45.85 30.15
C GLU A 290 -43.15 -47.37 29.95
N GLU A 291 -43.15 -48.11 31.07
CA GLU A 291 -43.55 -49.52 31.30
C GLU A 291 -42.95 -50.72 30.52
N GLY A 292 -42.58 -51.74 31.33
CA GLY A 292 -42.23 -53.10 30.92
C GLY A 292 -41.42 -53.83 31.99
#